data_AF-A0A813H6I9-F1
#
_entry.id   AF-A0A813H6I9-F1
#
_cell.length_a   1.000
_cell.length_b   1.000
_cell.length_c   1.000
_cell.angle_alpha   90.00
_cell.angle_beta   90.00
_cell.angle_gamma   90.00
#
_symmetry.space_group_name_H-M   'P 1'
#
loop_
_entity.id
_entity.type
_entity.pdbx_description
1 polymer ?
#
loop_
_entity_poly.entity_id
_entity_poly.type
_entity_poly.pdbx_seq_one_letter_code
_entity_poly.pdbx_strand_id
1 'polypeptide(L)'
;MIGFFDGDGCVTTHGRNPKLCISQSYTSGEVLLLFNRAFGGGIYRNGVGKGLQVTAIQWELKSGDAVRSAAAQLAQLPSLKQDQLLMAADWPRYAQEQRIRKAMLRSLKDTESYCSVHCSWGYLAGFLDAEGCISIAAKSCSVILRWSQKRKHVLTQMKKFLDNQSIGLHAHTYGNDSTGWVLVMANLQACQTALREMMAAGLLNKRPSAEVALALSSSNHGQLRSELRKLSGNQSMRRHLDTDGCQRSREIRRLSMSLRRLQLSDQVEAALEVGARLADLKAQHSLLNKQSEIATLRAHVRNLLKAGATVSPRQAARDMEHNRCA
;
A
#
# COMPACT_ATOMS: atom_id res chain seq x y z
N MET A 1 -7.90 -15.13 -0.91
CA MET A 1 -6.50 -15.50 -1.29
C MET A 1 -6.10 -14.98 -2.67
N ILE A 2 -6.84 -15.25 -3.75
CA ILE A 2 -6.42 -14.84 -5.10
C ILE A 2 -6.22 -13.32 -5.25
N GLY A 3 -7.10 -12.48 -4.66
CA GLY A 3 -6.91 -11.03 -4.65
C GLY A 3 -5.62 -10.58 -3.96
N PHE A 4 -5.18 -11.30 -2.92
CA PHE A 4 -3.89 -11.04 -2.27
C PHE A 4 -2.72 -11.44 -3.18
N PHE A 5 -2.82 -12.60 -3.83
CA PHE A 5 -1.80 -13.07 -4.77
C PHE A 5 -1.68 -12.15 -6.00
N ASP A 6 -2.79 -11.58 -6.46
CA ASP A 6 -2.83 -10.60 -7.54
C ASP A 6 -2.13 -9.28 -7.18
N GLY A 7 -2.11 -8.89 -5.91
CA GLY A 7 -1.27 -7.79 -5.43
C GLY A 7 0.19 -8.23 -5.23
N ASP A 8 0.47 -8.93 -4.14
CA ASP A 8 1.83 -9.18 -3.66
C ASP A 8 2.42 -10.56 -4.08
N GLY A 9 1.60 -11.41 -4.68
CA GLY A 9 2.04 -12.69 -5.21
C GLY A 9 2.85 -12.55 -6.50
N CYS A 10 3.71 -13.51 -6.78
CA CYS A 10 4.49 -13.55 -8.00
C CYS A 10 4.61 -14.98 -8.53
N VAL A 11 4.47 -15.12 -9.84
CA VAL A 11 4.88 -16.31 -10.59
C VAL A 11 6.24 -16.02 -11.22
N THR A 12 7.23 -16.84 -10.87
CA THR A 12 8.62 -16.71 -11.33
C THR A 12 9.18 -18.08 -11.67
N THR A 13 10.48 -18.15 -11.95
CA THR A 13 11.19 -19.42 -12.12
C THR A 13 12.35 -19.52 -11.15
N HIS A 14 12.61 -20.71 -10.62
CA HIS A 14 13.83 -21.05 -9.89
C HIS A 14 14.57 -22.16 -10.65
N GLY A 15 15.72 -21.81 -11.24
CA GLY A 15 16.38 -22.69 -12.21
C GLY A 15 15.50 -22.90 -13.46
N ARG A 16 15.02 -24.15 -13.64
CA ARG A 16 14.13 -24.56 -14.74
C ARG A 16 12.68 -24.78 -14.32
N ASN A 17 12.39 -24.74 -13.02
CA ASN A 17 11.05 -24.97 -12.48
C ASN A 17 10.32 -23.65 -12.25
N PRO A 18 8.98 -23.64 -12.31
CA PRO A 18 8.18 -22.50 -11.91
C PRO A 18 8.24 -22.36 -10.39
N LYS A 19 7.99 -21.16 -9.91
CA LYS A 19 7.96 -20.83 -8.49
C LYS A 19 6.81 -19.87 -8.24
N LEU A 20 5.97 -20.19 -7.25
CA LEU A 20 5.03 -19.25 -6.67
C LEU A 20 5.65 -18.66 -5.41
N CYS A 21 5.51 -17.36 -5.21
CA CYS A 21 5.94 -16.75 -3.96
C CYS A 21 5.15 -15.51 -3.59
N ILE A 22 5.13 -15.22 -2.30
CA ILE A 22 4.57 -14.01 -1.72
C ILE A 22 5.58 -13.51 -0.71
N SER A 23 5.96 -12.24 -0.82
CA SER A 23 6.80 -11.57 0.18
C SER A 23 5.98 -10.63 1.02
N GLN A 24 6.24 -10.59 2.33
CA GLN A 24 5.61 -9.69 3.28
C GLN A 24 6.60 -9.20 4.33
N SER A 25 6.25 -8.10 5.01
CA SER A 25 6.86 -7.75 6.29
C SER A 25 6.66 -8.88 7.29
N TYR A 26 7.64 -9.15 8.16
CA TYR A 26 7.47 -10.15 9.23
C TYR A 26 6.28 -9.84 10.16
N THR A 27 5.91 -8.57 10.30
CA THR A 27 4.75 -8.12 11.08
C THR A 27 3.40 -8.41 10.41
N SER A 28 3.41 -8.81 9.14
CA SER A 28 2.22 -9.13 8.34
C SER A 28 2.30 -10.57 7.80
N GLY A 29 2.93 -11.46 8.58
CA GLY A 29 3.23 -12.83 8.18
C GLY A 29 2.04 -13.80 8.19
N GLU A 30 0.90 -13.42 8.76
CA GLU A 30 -0.27 -14.30 8.91
C GLU A 30 -0.77 -14.83 7.57
N VAL A 31 -0.82 -13.97 6.55
CA VAL A 31 -1.18 -14.38 5.19
C VAL A 31 -0.24 -15.45 4.63
N LEU A 32 1.05 -15.44 4.98
CA LEU A 32 2.00 -16.46 4.52
C LEU A 32 1.68 -17.83 5.13
N LEU A 33 1.22 -17.86 6.39
CA LEU A 33 0.75 -19.09 7.04
C LEU A 33 -0.52 -19.62 6.37
N LEU A 34 -1.41 -18.74 5.91
CA LEU A 34 -2.60 -19.16 5.16
C LEU A 34 -2.21 -19.83 3.83
N PHE A 35 -1.30 -19.24 3.05
CA PHE A 35 -0.79 -19.86 1.83
C PHE A 35 -0.03 -21.16 2.12
N ASN A 36 0.72 -21.24 3.23
CA ASN A 36 1.38 -22.46 3.63
C ASN A 36 0.40 -23.59 3.98
N ARG A 37 -0.67 -23.30 4.72
CA ARG A 37 -1.71 -24.30 5.04
C ARG A 37 -2.49 -24.75 3.81
N ALA A 38 -2.80 -23.82 2.90
CA ALA A 38 -3.58 -24.13 1.70
C ALA A 38 -2.79 -24.91 0.64
N PHE A 39 -1.51 -24.59 0.46
CA PHE A 39 -0.72 -25.08 -0.69
C PHE A 39 0.61 -25.74 -0.31
N GLY A 40 0.94 -25.84 0.98
CA GLY A 40 2.24 -26.33 1.46
C GLY A 40 3.38 -25.32 1.23
N GLY A 41 4.55 -25.82 0.86
CA GLY A 41 5.74 -24.98 0.66
C GLY A 41 6.43 -24.56 1.96
N GLY A 42 7.32 -23.57 1.88
CA GLY A 42 8.10 -23.11 3.02
C GLY A 42 8.07 -21.59 3.17
N ILE A 43 8.28 -21.12 4.40
CA ILE A 43 8.43 -19.70 4.72
C ILE A 43 9.89 -19.44 5.09
N TYR A 44 10.51 -18.49 4.41
CA TYR A 44 11.92 -18.18 4.55
C TYR A 44 12.14 -16.68 4.73
N ARG A 45 13.31 -16.32 5.24
CA ARG A 45 13.75 -14.93 5.24
C ARG A 45 14.10 -14.50 3.81
N ASN A 46 13.49 -13.44 3.31
CA ASN A 46 13.72 -12.90 1.95
C ASN A 46 14.62 -11.66 1.94
N GLY A 47 14.76 -10.98 3.07
CA GLY A 47 15.64 -9.81 3.19
C GLY A 47 15.93 -9.49 4.65
N VAL A 48 17.16 -9.04 4.93
CA VAL A 48 17.52 -8.52 6.25
C VAL A 48 17.06 -7.07 6.32
N GLY A 49 16.32 -6.70 7.37
CA GLY A 49 15.94 -5.31 7.60
C GLY A 49 17.16 -4.40 7.67
N LYS A 50 17.08 -3.23 7.02
CA LYS A 50 18.14 -2.22 6.99
C LYS A 50 17.55 -0.85 7.21
N GLY A 51 18.02 -0.14 8.24
CA GLY A 51 17.48 1.17 8.61
C GLY A 51 15.99 1.08 8.91
N LEU A 52 15.17 1.75 8.09
CA LEU A 52 13.70 1.71 8.21
C LEU A 52 13.04 0.51 7.53
N GLN A 53 13.78 -0.24 6.71
CA GLN A 53 13.23 -1.41 6.04
C GLN A 53 13.04 -2.53 7.05
N VAL A 54 11.81 -2.98 7.18
CA VAL A 54 11.44 -4.10 8.02
C VAL A 54 11.91 -5.40 7.35
N THR A 55 12.37 -6.36 8.15
CA THR A 55 12.72 -7.71 7.67
C THR A 55 11.56 -8.30 6.88
N ALA A 56 11.84 -8.72 5.65
CA ALA A 56 10.86 -9.38 4.80
C ALA A 56 11.01 -10.89 4.91
N ILE A 57 9.87 -11.57 5.07
CA ILE A 57 9.73 -13.02 4.97
C ILE A 57 8.94 -13.35 3.71
N GLN A 58 9.14 -14.55 3.18
CA GLN A 58 8.52 -14.99 1.94
C GLN A 58 8.05 -16.42 2.08
N TRP A 59 6.78 -16.64 1.74
CA TRP A 59 6.30 -17.95 1.39
C TRP A 59 6.72 -18.27 -0.04
N GLU A 60 7.24 -19.47 -0.27
CA GLU A 60 7.52 -19.96 -1.62
C GLU A 60 7.21 -21.45 -1.79
N LEU A 61 6.83 -21.77 -3.03
CA LEU A 61 6.62 -23.12 -3.51
C LEU A 61 7.52 -23.34 -4.73
N LYS A 62 8.39 -24.34 -4.66
CA LYS A 62 9.43 -24.64 -5.68
C LYS A 62 9.34 -26.05 -6.29
N SER A 63 8.62 -26.97 -5.65
CA SER A 63 8.47 -28.34 -6.15
C SER A 63 7.54 -28.37 -7.37
N GLY A 64 7.97 -28.99 -8.46
CA GLY A 64 7.25 -28.96 -9.74
C GLY A 64 5.79 -29.38 -9.64
N ASP A 65 5.49 -30.53 -9.03
CA ASP A 65 4.11 -31.00 -8.88
C ASP A 65 3.27 -30.14 -7.94
N ALA A 66 3.84 -29.72 -6.80
CA ALA A 66 3.14 -28.87 -5.85
C ALA A 66 2.83 -27.48 -6.46
N VAL A 67 3.79 -26.89 -7.19
CA VAL A 67 3.57 -25.62 -7.90
C VAL A 67 2.49 -25.76 -8.95
N ARG A 68 2.52 -26.83 -9.76
CA ARG A 68 1.48 -27.08 -10.77
C ARG A 68 0.10 -27.17 -10.14
N SER A 69 -0.05 -27.95 -9.07
CA SER A 69 -1.32 -28.12 -8.36
C SER A 69 -1.82 -26.80 -7.74
N ALA A 70 -0.97 -26.07 -7.02
CA ALA A 70 -1.34 -24.80 -6.41
C ALA A 70 -1.69 -23.74 -7.47
N ALA A 71 -0.93 -23.69 -8.57
CA ALA A 71 -1.20 -22.77 -9.67
C ALA A 71 -2.53 -23.10 -10.37
N ALA A 72 -2.84 -24.39 -10.58
CA ALA A 72 -4.11 -24.84 -11.13
C ALA A 72 -5.29 -24.43 -10.24
N GLN A 73 -5.16 -24.60 -8.91
CA GLN A 73 -6.19 -24.19 -7.95
C GLN A 73 -6.39 -22.66 -7.93
N LEU A 74 -5.31 -21.88 -7.94
CA LEU A 74 -5.39 -20.42 -8.00
C LEU A 74 -5.99 -19.93 -9.33
N ALA A 75 -5.72 -20.63 -10.43
CA ALA A 75 -6.23 -20.32 -11.76
C ALA A 75 -7.71 -20.69 -11.97
N GLN A 76 -8.39 -21.31 -10.99
CA GLN A 76 -9.82 -21.61 -11.10
C GLN A 76 -10.69 -20.34 -11.13
N LEU A 77 -10.18 -19.23 -10.61
CA LEU A 77 -10.87 -17.94 -10.58
C LEU A 77 -10.14 -16.95 -11.49
N PRO A 78 -10.84 -16.21 -12.36
CA PRO A 78 -10.23 -15.19 -13.20
C PRO A 78 -9.45 -14.14 -12.38
N SER A 79 -8.15 -13.99 -12.67
CA SER A 79 -7.21 -13.17 -11.90
C SER A 79 -6.25 -12.37 -12.80
N LEU A 80 -5.59 -11.34 -12.26
CA LEU A 80 -4.59 -10.55 -12.98
C LEU A 80 -3.37 -11.35 -13.44
N LYS A 81 -3.12 -12.48 -12.78
CA LYS A 81 -2.00 -13.37 -13.02
C LYS A 81 -2.46 -14.68 -13.68
N GLN A 82 -3.65 -14.69 -14.30
CA GLN A 82 -4.26 -15.89 -14.86
C GLN A 82 -3.34 -16.61 -15.85
N ASP A 83 -2.81 -15.89 -16.85
CA ASP A 83 -1.96 -16.49 -17.87
C ASP A 83 -0.67 -17.08 -17.28
N GLN A 84 -0.09 -16.39 -16.29
CA GLN A 84 1.09 -16.86 -15.58
C GLN A 84 0.77 -18.10 -14.72
N LEU A 85 -0.38 -18.14 -14.06
CA LEU A 85 -0.83 -19.27 -13.26
C LEU A 85 -1.15 -20.49 -14.13
N LEU A 86 -1.87 -20.32 -15.23
CA LEU A 86 -2.14 -21.40 -16.19
C LEU A 86 -0.85 -21.96 -16.77
N MET A 87 0.11 -21.09 -17.12
CA MET A 87 1.42 -21.53 -17.60
C MET A 87 2.21 -22.30 -16.52
N ALA A 88 2.13 -21.88 -15.26
CA ALA A 88 2.76 -22.60 -14.15
C ALA A 88 2.04 -23.93 -13.84
N ALA A 89 0.73 -24.02 -14.06
CA ALA A 89 -0.05 -25.24 -13.91
C ALA A 89 0.30 -26.28 -14.98
N ASP A 90 0.50 -25.85 -16.23
CA ASP A 90 0.92 -26.67 -17.38
C ASP A 90 2.45 -26.66 -17.59
N TRP A 91 3.23 -26.60 -16.51
CA TRP A 91 4.67 -26.48 -16.65
C TRP A 91 5.31 -27.79 -17.15
N PRO A 92 6.06 -27.77 -18.26
CA PRO A 92 6.55 -28.97 -18.93
C PRO A 92 7.65 -29.68 -18.12
N ARG A 93 7.81 -30.98 -18.38
CA ARG A 93 8.85 -31.82 -17.77
C ARG A 93 10.18 -31.77 -18.54
N TYR A 94 10.15 -31.48 -19.84
CA TYR A 94 11.33 -31.51 -20.70
C TYR A 94 12.10 -30.19 -20.68
N ALA A 95 13.44 -30.28 -20.61
CA ALA A 95 14.30 -29.11 -20.42
C ALA A 95 14.22 -28.07 -21.55
N GLN A 96 14.01 -28.50 -22.80
CA GLN A 96 13.89 -27.59 -23.94
C GLN A 96 12.59 -26.77 -23.86
N GLU A 97 11.46 -27.42 -23.60
CA GLU A 97 10.16 -26.77 -23.43
C GLU A 97 10.16 -25.84 -22.21
N GLN A 98 10.81 -26.23 -21.11
CA GLN A 98 10.97 -25.39 -19.92
C GLN A 98 11.69 -24.08 -20.23
N ARG A 99 12.68 -24.08 -21.14
CA ARG A 99 13.36 -22.85 -21.58
C ARG A 99 12.41 -21.94 -22.34
N ILE A 100 11.61 -22.50 -23.26
CA ILE A 100 10.61 -21.76 -24.03
C ILE A 100 9.55 -21.16 -23.10
N ARG A 101 8.93 -21.98 -22.23
CA ARG A 101 7.94 -21.52 -21.25
C ARG A 101 8.50 -20.46 -20.30
N LYS A 102 9.74 -20.59 -19.85
CA LYS A 102 10.41 -19.56 -19.05
C LYS A 102 10.55 -18.23 -19.78
N ALA A 103 10.86 -18.24 -21.07
CA ALA A 103 10.90 -17.02 -21.87
C ALA A 103 9.50 -16.40 -22.00
N MET A 104 8.48 -17.21 -22.30
CA MET A 104 7.08 -16.76 -22.37
C MET A 104 6.58 -16.18 -21.04
N LEU A 105 6.89 -16.83 -19.90
CA LEU A 105 6.50 -16.33 -18.58
C LEU A 105 7.13 -14.95 -18.28
N ARG A 106 8.34 -14.70 -18.78
CA ARG A 106 8.98 -13.39 -18.65
C ARG A 106 8.27 -12.35 -19.51
N SER A 107 7.97 -12.65 -20.77
CA SER A 107 7.27 -11.70 -21.65
C SER A 107 5.88 -11.32 -21.15
N LEU A 108 5.18 -12.23 -20.47
CA LEU A 108 3.89 -11.94 -19.82
C LEU A 108 3.94 -10.87 -18.72
N LYS A 109 5.12 -10.54 -18.20
CA LYS A 109 5.26 -9.42 -17.24
C LYS A 109 5.24 -8.06 -17.93
N ASP A 110 5.68 -8.03 -19.18
CA ASP A 110 5.81 -6.81 -19.97
C ASP A 110 4.57 -6.59 -20.84
N THR A 111 3.81 -7.64 -21.15
CA THR A 111 2.54 -7.53 -21.88
C THR A 111 1.39 -7.13 -20.95
N GLU A 112 0.65 -6.08 -21.33
CA GLU A 112 -0.66 -5.81 -20.76
C GLU A 112 -1.66 -6.85 -21.28
N SER A 113 -1.78 -7.98 -20.58
CA SER A 113 -2.88 -8.90 -20.82
C SER A 113 -4.17 -8.29 -20.26
N TYR A 114 -5.18 -8.17 -21.14
CA TYR A 114 -6.53 -7.78 -20.75
C TYR A 114 -7.19 -8.99 -20.10
N CYS A 115 -7.13 -9.09 -18.77
CA CYS A 115 -7.81 -10.14 -18.04
C CYS A 115 -9.03 -9.59 -17.30
N SER A 116 -10.18 -10.23 -17.48
CA SER A 116 -11.36 -9.94 -16.68
C SER A 116 -11.17 -10.52 -15.28
N VAL A 117 -10.96 -9.66 -14.28
CA VAL A 117 -10.92 -10.09 -12.89
C VAL A 117 -12.33 -10.36 -12.38
N HIS A 118 -12.53 -11.51 -11.74
CA HIS A 118 -13.77 -11.75 -11.00
C HIS A 118 -13.74 -11.04 -9.64
N CYS A 119 -14.35 -9.86 -9.58
CA CYS A 119 -14.41 -9.06 -8.37
C CYS A 119 -15.52 -9.57 -7.42
N SER A 120 -15.15 -9.77 -6.17
CA SER A 120 -16.01 -10.12 -5.04
C SER A 120 -15.49 -9.45 -3.77
N TRP A 121 -16.25 -9.46 -2.67
CA TRP A 121 -15.76 -8.93 -1.39
C TRP A 121 -14.49 -9.65 -0.91
N GLY A 122 -14.39 -10.97 -1.11
CA GLY A 122 -13.18 -11.73 -0.79
C GLY A 122 -11.98 -11.39 -1.68
N TYR A 123 -12.22 -11.06 -2.95
CA TYR A 123 -11.17 -10.52 -3.83
C TYR A 123 -10.69 -9.16 -3.34
N LEU A 124 -11.62 -8.22 -3.12
CA LEU A 124 -11.33 -6.87 -2.64
C LEU A 124 -10.61 -6.88 -1.29
N ALA A 125 -11.00 -7.75 -0.36
CA ALA A 125 -10.35 -7.91 0.94
C ALA A 125 -8.89 -8.35 0.78
N GLY A 126 -8.64 -9.41 0.02
CA GLY A 126 -7.28 -9.88 -0.25
C GLY A 126 -6.43 -8.84 -0.97
N PHE A 127 -7.01 -8.14 -1.95
CA PHE A 127 -6.31 -7.09 -2.71
C PHE A 127 -6.06 -5.84 -1.85
N LEU A 128 -6.99 -5.47 -0.95
CA LEU A 128 -6.79 -4.40 0.02
C LEU A 128 -5.66 -4.75 0.98
N ASP A 129 -5.58 -6.00 1.44
CA ASP A 129 -4.49 -6.46 2.32
C ASP A 129 -3.11 -6.39 1.68
N ALA A 130 -3.01 -6.64 0.36
CA ALA A 130 -1.78 -6.50 -0.40
C ALA A 130 -1.46 -5.04 -0.75
N GLU A 131 -2.24 -4.43 -1.65
CA GLU A 131 -1.92 -3.12 -2.26
C GLU A 131 -2.73 -1.95 -1.70
N GLY A 132 -3.73 -2.23 -0.87
CA GLY A 132 -4.66 -1.25 -0.36
C GLY A 132 -4.17 -0.41 0.81
N CYS A 133 -4.94 0.62 1.15
CA CYS A 133 -4.72 1.49 2.30
C CYS A 133 -6.05 1.90 2.95
N ILE A 134 -6.09 1.82 4.28
CA ILE A 134 -7.16 2.35 5.13
C ILE A 134 -6.57 3.54 5.87
N SER A 135 -7.21 4.70 5.78
CA SER A 135 -6.78 5.89 6.50
C SER A 135 -7.96 6.74 6.97
N ILE A 136 -7.72 7.60 7.95
CA ILE A 136 -8.69 8.59 8.43
C ILE A 136 -8.25 9.96 7.94
N ALA A 137 -9.16 10.67 7.26
CA ALA A 137 -8.88 11.98 6.70
C ALA A 137 -8.50 12.97 7.81
N ALA A 138 -7.48 13.80 7.56
CA ALA A 138 -6.99 14.76 8.56
C ALA A 138 -7.96 15.93 8.83
N LYS A 139 -8.69 16.29 7.78
CA LYS A 139 -9.49 17.52 7.71
C LYS A 139 -10.98 17.27 7.85
N SER A 140 -11.41 16.01 7.73
CA SER A 140 -12.80 15.60 7.85
C SER A 140 -12.90 14.33 8.68
N CYS A 141 -14.03 14.13 9.35
CA CYS A 141 -14.36 12.85 9.98
C CYS A 141 -14.78 11.86 8.89
N SER A 142 -13.81 11.31 8.17
CA SER A 142 -14.05 10.41 7.04
C SER A 142 -13.00 9.31 6.99
N VAL A 143 -13.43 8.10 6.67
CA VAL A 143 -12.54 6.98 6.32
C VAL A 143 -12.24 7.07 4.83
N ILE A 144 -10.98 6.85 4.47
CA ILE A 144 -10.50 6.79 3.10
C ILE A 144 -10.01 5.36 2.84
N LEU A 145 -10.67 4.69 1.92
CA LEU A 145 -10.18 3.43 1.32
C LEU A 145 -9.50 3.76 0.00
N ARG A 146 -8.31 3.18 -0.21
CA ARG A 146 -7.53 3.38 -1.41
C ARG A 146 -7.00 2.05 -1.93
N TRP A 147 -7.13 1.82 -3.23
CA TRP A 147 -6.43 0.77 -3.95
C TRP A 147 -5.57 1.42 -5.03
N SER A 148 -4.30 1.05 -5.11
CA SER A 148 -3.35 1.56 -6.10
C SER A 148 -2.98 0.43 -7.04
N GLN A 149 -2.94 0.68 -8.34
CA GLN A 149 -2.57 -0.34 -9.33
C GLN A 149 -2.02 0.33 -10.60
N LYS A 150 -1.01 -0.27 -11.23
CA LYS A 150 -0.45 0.24 -12.49
C LYS A 150 -1.46 0.16 -13.63
N ARG A 151 -2.30 -0.88 -13.62
CA ARG A 151 -3.27 -1.16 -14.68
C ARG A 151 -4.65 -0.58 -14.34
N LYS A 152 -5.08 0.45 -15.08
CA LYS A 152 -6.37 1.13 -14.86
C LYS A 152 -7.57 0.19 -14.89
N HIS A 153 -7.59 -0.77 -15.82
CA HIS A 153 -8.74 -1.64 -16.05
C HIS A 153 -9.11 -2.47 -14.80
N VAL A 154 -8.12 -2.84 -13.98
CA VAL A 154 -8.32 -3.57 -12.72
C VAL A 154 -9.20 -2.75 -11.78
N LEU A 155 -8.83 -1.49 -11.59
CA LEU A 155 -9.56 -0.56 -10.74
C LEU A 155 -10.95 -0.25 -11.32
N THR A 156 -11.10 -0.24 -12.65
CA THR A 156 -12.40 -0.12 -13.30
C THR A 156 -13.31 -1.31 -12.99
N GLN A 157 -12.79 -2.54 -13.01
CA GLN A 157 -13.58 -3.74 -12.65
C GLN A 157 -13.96 -3.72 -11.16
N MET A 158 -13.02 -3.34 -10.28
CA MET A 158 -13.30 -3.16 -8.85
C MET A 158 -14.38 -2.09 -8.63
N LYS A 159 -14.29 -0.95 -9.32
CA LYS A 159 -15.32 0.09 -9.25
C LYS A 159 -16.68 -0.42 -9.74
N LYS A 160 -16.72 -1.14 -10.87
CA LYS A 160 -17.96 -1.73 -11.39
C LYS A 160 -18.61 -2.68 -10.38
N PHE A 161 -17.80 -3.50 -9.72
CA PHE A 161 -18.29 -4.34 -8.61
C PHE A 161 -18.89 -3.49 -7.49
N LEU A 162 -18.20 -2.44 -7.02
CA LEU A 162 -18.71 -1.55 -5.99
C LEU A 162 -19.99 -0.80 -6.42
N ASP A 163 -20.09 -0.40 -7.69
CA ASP A 163 -21.29 0.22 -8.26
C ASP A 163 -22.48 -0.74 -8.17
N ASN A 164 -22.28 -2.02 -8.51
CA ASN A 164 -23.31 -3.06 -8.39
C ASN A 164 -23.71 -3.36 -6.94
N GLN A 165 -22.88 -3.01 -5.96
CA GLN A 165 -23.21 -3.11 -4.53
C GLN A 165 -23.85 -1.81 -3.98
N SER A 166 -24.18 -0.84 -4.84
CA SER A 166 -24.74 0.47 -4.46
C SER A 166 -23.83 1.33 -3.58
N ILE A 167 -22.52 1.03 -3.53
CA ILE A 167 -21.51 1.77 -2.75
C ILE A 167 -20.56 2.55 -3.69
N GLY A 168 -20.48 2.16 -4.95
CA GLY A 168 -19.51 2.68 -5.93
C GLY A 168 -19.73 4.12 -6.40
N LEU A 169 -20.90 4.72 -6.14
CA LEU A 169 -21.15 6.16 -6.39
C LEU A 169 -20.18 7.08 -5.65
N HIS A 170 -19.57 6.57 -4.57
CA HIS A 170 -18.60 7.29 -3.76
C HIS A 170 -17.14 6.96 -4.10
N ALA A 171 -16.91 6.16 -5.13
CA ALA A 171 -15.59 5.73 -5.56
C ALA A 171 -15.15 6.47 -6.83
N HIS A 172 -13.93 7.00 -6.79
CA HIS A 172 -13.34 7.74 -7.91
C HIS A 172 -11.98 7.17 -8.28
N THR A 173 -11.73 7.05 -9.58
CA THR A 173 -10.43 6.65 -10.10
C THR A 173 -9.67 7.87 -10.62
N TYR A 174 -8.42 8.04 -10.21
CA TYR A 174 -7.52 9.07 -10.74
C TYR A 174 -6.09 8.51 -10.87
N GLY A 175 -5.26 9.17 -11.67
CA GLY A 175 -3.89 8.74 -11.93
C GLY A 175 -3.50 8.88 -13.40
N ASN A 176 -2.35 8.32 -13.74
CA ASN A 176 -1.83 8.25 -15.11
C ASN A 176 -0.88 7.05 -15.23
N ASP A 177 -0.45 6.74 -16.46
CA ASP A 177 0.32 5.52 -16.73
C ASP A 177 1.75 5.57 -16.17
N SER A 178 2.30 6.76 -15.90
CA SER A 178 3.65 6.91 -15.33
C SER A 178 3.69 6.73 -13.82
N THR A 179 2.64 7.15 -13.11
CA THR A 179 2.57 7.10 -11.63
C THR A 179 1.65 6.00 -11.10
N GLY A 180 0.92 5.34 -12.00
CA GLY A 180 -0.12 4.38 -11.67
C GLY A 180 -1.48 5.03 -11.42
N TRP A 181 -2.48 4.17 -11.28
CA TRP A 181 -3.87 4.53 -11.07
C TRP A 181 -4.26 4.23 -9.62
N VAL A 182 -5.24 4.98 -9.13
CA VAL A 182 -5.74 4.89 -7.76
C VAL A 182 -7.25 4.96 -7.75
N LEU A 183 -7.89 3.97 -7.12
CA LEU A 183 -9.32 3.97 -6.79
C LEU A 183 -9.46 4.42 -5.34
N VAL A 184 -10.23 5.49 -5.11
CA VAL A 184 -10.44 6.06 -3.77
C VAL A 184 -11.92 6.15 -3.45
N MET A 185 -12.27 5.74 -2.24
CA MET A 185 -13.57 5.96 -1.61
C MET A 185 -13.37 6.76 -0.33
N ALA A 186 -14.15 7.83 -0.13
CA ALA A 186 -14.00 8.74 1.02
C ALA A 186 -15.33 9.05 1.75
N ASN A 187 -16.45 8.48 1.32
CA ASN A 187 -17.72 8.60 2.04
C ASN A 187 -17.68 7.68 3.28
N LEU A 188 -17.95 8.23 4.46
CA LEU A 188 -17.81 7.50 5.73
C LEU A 188 -18.67 6.24 5.78
N GLN A 189 -19.97 6.35 5.50
CA GLN A 189 -20.91 5.23 5.58
C GLN A 189 -20.57 4.15 4.56
N ALA A 190 -20.30 4.55 3.31
CA ALA A 190 -19.88 3.67 2.23
C ALA A 190 -18.61 2.88 2.59
N CYS A 191 -17.59 3.57 3.10
CA CYS A 191 -16.33 2.96 3.54
C CYS A 191 -16.58 1.98 4.69
N GLN A 192 -17.39 2.35 5.68
CA GLN A 192 -17.71 1.45 6.81
C GLN A 192 -18.47 0.20 6.35
N THR A 193 -19.44 0.33 5.44
CA THR A 193 -20.12 -0.83 4.86
C THR A 193 -19.14 -1.73 4.12
N ALA A 194 -18.32 -1.18 3.22
CA ALA A 194 -17.32 -1.95 2.49
C ALA A 194 -16.31 -2.66 3.43
N LEU A 195 -15.89 -2.00 4.52
CA LEU A 195 -15.01 -2.60 5.51
C LEU A 195 -15.68 -3.78 6.24
N ARG A 196 -16.96 -3.68 6.62
CA ARG A 196 -17.69 -4.79 7.25
C ARG A 196 -17.78 -5.99 6.29
N GLU A 197 -18.15 -5.75 5.04
CA GLU A 197 -18.22 -6.79 4.01
C GLU A 197 -16.85 -7.46 3.78
N MET A 198 -15.78 -6.68 3.66
CA MET A 198 -14.42 -7.23 3.50
C MET A 198 -13.95 -7.98 4.74
N MET A 199 -14.26 -7.51 5.95
CA MET A 199 -13.95 -8.23 7.19
C MET A 199 -14.69 -9.57 7.27
N ALA A 200 -15.98 -9.60 6.93
CA ALA A 200 -16.75 -10.83 6.83
C ALA A 200 -16.20 -11.78 5.75
N ALA A 201 -15.66 -11.22 4.66
CA ALA A 201 -15.05 -11.97 3.57
C ALA A 201 -13.57 -12.34 3.78
N GLY A 202 -13.02 -12.11 4.98
CA GLY A 202 -11.67 -12.55 5.34
C GLY A 202 -10.56 -11.53 5.12
N LEU A 203 -10.80 -10.23 5.39
CA LEU A 203 -9.73 -9.25 5.58
C LEU A 203 -8.87 -9.66 6.78
N LEU A 204 -7.55 -9.76 6.59
CA LEU A 204 -6.59 -10.27 7.57
C LEU A 204 -5.63 -9.17 8.03
N ASN A 205 -4.65 -8.83 7.18
CA ASN A 205 -3.53 -7.96 7.55
C ASN A 205 -3.97 -6.57 8.00
N LYS A 206 -5.04 -6.05 7.38
CA LYS A 206 -5.60 -4.73 7.67
C LYS A 206 -6.85 -4.79 8.54
N ARG A 207 -7.20 -5.95 9.11
CA ARG A 207 -8.35 -6.09 10.01
C ARG A 207 -8.29 -5.16 11.23
N PRO A 208 -7.17 -5.04 11.98
CA PRO A 208 -7.11 -4.10 13.10
C PRO A 208 -7.31 -2.65 12.65
N SER A 209 -6.79 -2.30 11.47
CA SER A 209 -7.00 -0.97 10.88
C SER A 209 -8.46 -0.73 10.51
N ALA A 210 -9.16 -1.75 10.02
CA ALA A 210 -10.58 -1.69 9.70
C ALA A 210 -11.43 -1.50 10.95
N GLU A 211 -11.14 -2.21 12.05
CA GLU A 211 -11.85 -2.09 13.33
C GLU A 211 -11.77 -0.67 13.90
N VAL A 212 -10.56 -0.08 13.91
CA VAL A 212 -10.37 1.32 14.31
C VAL A 212 -11.15 2.28 13.40
N ALA A 213 -11.15 2.05 12.09
CA ALA A 213 -11.88 2.87 11.14
C ALA A 213 -13.41 2.74 11.28
N LEU A 214 -13.91 1.56 11.65
CA LEU A 214 -15.33 1.31 11.90
C LEU A 214 -15.84 2.04 13.15
N ALA A 215 -14.98 2.24 14.16
CA ALA A 215 -15.32 2.99 15.37
C ALA A 215 -15.32 4.52 15.19
N LEU A 216 -15.00 5.02 13.98
CA LEU A 216 -14.86 6.45 13.73
C LEU A 216 -16.16 7.24 13.95
N SER A 217 -16.06 8.26 14.78
CA SER A 217 -17.09 9.28 15.01
C SER A 217 -16.47 10.69 15.09
N SER A 218 -17.30 11.72 15.09
CA SER A 218 -16.83 13.11 15.25
C SER A 218 -16.14 13.34 16.60
N SER A 219 -16.57 12.65 17.66
CA SER A 219 -16.06 12.83 19.02
C SER A 219 -14.66 12.23 19.23
N ASN A 220 -14.32 11.17 18.52
CA ASN A 220 -13.09 10.40 18.71
C ASN A 220 -12.10 10.52 17.52
N HIS A 221 -12.37 11.41 16.55
CA HIS A 221 -11.62 11.54 15.29
C HIS A 221 -10.10 11.68 15.49
N GLY A 222 -9.67 12.54 16.41
CA GLY A 222 -8.25 12.77 16.68
C GLY A 222 -7.57 11.53 17.29
N GLN A 223 -8.23 10.87 18.24
CA GLN A 223 -7.73 9.68 18.91
C GLN A 223 -7.58 8.51 17.94
N LEU A 224 -8.65 8.14 17.22
CA LEU A 224 -8.64 6.98 16.33
C LEU A 224 -7.70 7.17 15.15
N ARG A 225 -7.49 8.41 14.69
CA ARG A 225 -6.46 8.70 13.69
C ARG A 225 -5.05 8.43 14.22
N SER A 226 -4.78 8.77 15.47
CA SER A 226 -3.50 8.47 16.14
C SER A 226 -3.32 6.95 16.34
N GLU A 227 -4.40 6.25 16.65
CA GLU A 227 -4.40 4.79 16.80
C GLU A 227 -4.15 4.07 15.47
N LEU A 228 -4.90 4.43 14.42
CA LEU A 228 -4.73 3.88 13.08
C LEU A 228 -3.31 4.11 12.53
N ARG A 229 -2.67 5.22 12.92
CA ARG A 229 -1.27 5.51 12.58
C ARG A 229 -0.32 4.46 13.13
N LYS A 230 -0.56 3.92 14.33
CA LYS A 230 0.30 2.89 14.95
C LYS A 230 0.20 1.56 14.21
N LEU A 231 -0.93 1.32 13.55
CA LEU A 231 -1.21 0.11 12.76
C LEU A 231 -0.72 0.22 11.31
N SER A 232 -0.45 1.44 10.84
CA SER A 232 0.02 1.70 9.48
C SER A 232 1.53 1.49 9.36
N GLY A 233 1.99 0.98 8.21
CA GLY A 233 3.41 0.75 7.97
C GLY A 233 4.28 2.01 8.02
N ASN A 234 5.58 1.84 8.30
CA ASN A 234 6.54 2.93 8.51
C ASN A 234 6.70 3.90 7.32
N GLN A 235 6.28 3.52 6.11
CA GLN A 235 6.46 4.35 4.90
C GLN A 235 5.75 5.70 4.99
N SER A 236 4.62 5.78 5.69
CA SER A 236 3.86 7.02 5.85
C SER A 236 4.22 7.80 7.12
N MET A 237 4.96 7.19 8.05
CA MET A 237 5.23 7.73 9.40
C MET A 237 5.79 9.16 9.38
N ARG A 238 6.62 9.48 8.38
CA ARG A 238 7.32 10.77 8.23
C ARG A 238 6.51 11.86 7.53
N ARG A 239 5.43 11.50 6.82
CA ARG A 239 4.61 12.45 6.05
C ARG A 239 3.39 12.93 6.83
N HIS A 240 3.29 12.60 8.12
CA HIS A 240 2.08 12.82 8.89
C HIS A 240 2.17 14.09 9.72
N LEU A 241 1.13 14.92 9.59
CA LEU A 241 0.93 16.12 10.38
C LEU A 241 0.40 15.73 11.76
N ASP A 242 1.02 16.29 12.81
CA ASP A 242 0.48 16.33 14.17
C ASP A 242 -0.78 17.22 14.26
N THR A 243 -1.36 17.34 15.46
CA THR A 243 -2.57 18.14 15.69
C THR A 243 -2.38 19.58 15.21
N ASP A 244 -1.27 20.20 15.60
CA ASP A 244 -0.95 21.59 15.24
C ASP A 244 -0.66 21.71 13.74
N GLY A 245 0.02 20.74 13.15
CA GLY A 245 0.29 20.65 11.72
C GLY A 245 -1.01 20.53 10.91
N CYS A 246 -2.01 19.81 11.44
CA CYS A 246 -3.34 19.74 10.85
C CYS A 246 -4.04 21.09 10.92
N GLN A 247 -3.98 21.80 12.06
CA GLN A 247 -4.52 23.15 12.20
C GLN A 247 -3.85 24.12 11.21
N ARG A 248 -2.51 24.16 11.16
CA ARG A 248 -1.74 24.94 10.17
C ARG A 248 -2.16 24.61 8.74
N SER A 249 -2.33 23.33 8.40
CA SER A 249 -2.75 22.90 7.07
C SER A 249 -4.20 23.30 6.71
N ARG A 250 -5.09 23.43 7.70
CA ARG A 250 -6.44 23.98 7.51
C ARG A 250 -6.36 25.48 7.24
N GLU A 251 -5.54 26.19 8.01
CA GLU A 251 -5.36 27.63 7.87
C GLU A 251 -4.72 28.02 6.53
N ILE A 252 -3.67 27.32 6.10
CA ILE A 252 -3.07 27.48 4.77
C ILE A 252 -4.13 27.33 3.68
N ARG A 253 -5.02 26.34 3.79
CA ARG A 253 -6.10 26.14 2.81
C ARG A 253 -7.09 27.29 2.85
N ARG A 254 -7.51 27.74 4.04
CA ARG A 254 -8.43 28.88 4.22
C ARG A 254 -7.88 30.13 3.56
N LEU A 255 -6.63 30.49 3.86
CA LEU A 255 -5.94 31.64 3.26
C LEU A 255 -5.75 31.47 1.75
N SER A 256 -5.41 30.28 1.26
CA SER A 256 -5.29 30.02 -0.19
C SER A 256 -6.62 30.25 -0.94
N MET A 257 -7.74 29.81 -0.35
CA MET A 257 -9.07 30.05 -0.93
C MET A 257 -9.46 31.52 -0.86
N SER A 258 -9.12 32.20 0.25
CA SER A 258 -9.36 33.65 0.41
C SER A 258 -8.59 34.45 -0.63
N LEU A 259 -7.29 34.19 -0.78
CA LEU A 259 -6.43 34.82 -1.79
C LEU A 259 -7.01 34.70 -3.19
N ARG A 260 -7.45 33.47 -3.57
CA ARG A 260 -8.09 33.24 -4.87
C ARG A 260 -9.34 34.10 -5.08
N ARG A 261 -10.16 34.34 -4.05
CA ARG A 261 -11.36 35.18 -4.15
C ARG A 261 -11.01 36.67 -4.27
N LEU A 262 -10.03 37.13 -3.50
CA LEU A 262 -9.56 38.52 -3.54
C LEU A 262 -8.97 38.87 -4.90
N GLN A 263 -8.20 37.95 -5.49
CA GLN A 263 -7.65 38.09 -6.85
C GLN A 263 -8.74 38.19 -7.92
N LEU A 264 -9.90 37.58 -7.71
CA LEU A 264 -11.05 37.70 -8.62
C LEU A 264 -11.87 38.98 -8.41
N SER A 265 -11.72 39.63 -7.26
CA SER A 265 -12.48 40.83 -6.87
C SER A 265 -11.68 42.13 -7.02
N ASP A 266 -10.49 42.05 -7.64
CA ASP A 266 -9.53 43.15 -7.86
C ASP A 266 -9.11 43.93 -6.60
N GLN A 267 -9.16 43.27 -5.43
CA GLN A 267 -8.73 43.86 -4.15
C GLN A 267 -7.22 43.65 -3.95
N VAL A 268 -6.41 44.45 -4.65
CA VAL A 268 -4.95 44.26 -4.74
C VAL A 268 -4.25 44.29 -3.37
N GLU A 269 -4.52 45.29 -2.54
CA GLU A 269 -3.85 45.43 -1.23
C GLU A 269 -4.17 44.27 -0.27
N ALA A 270 -5.46 43.91 -0.14
CA ALA A 270 -5.88 42.78 0.67
C ALA A 270 -5.31 41.45 0.15
N ALA A 271 -5.20 41.30 -1.18
CA ALA A 271 -4.58 40.12 -1.78
C ALA A 271 -3.07 40.04 -1.47
N LEU A 272 -2.35 41.17 -1.48
CA LEU A 272 -0.93 41.23 -1.10
C LEU A 272 -0.73 40.83 0.36
N GLU A 273 -1.54 41.35 1.28
CA GLU A 273 -1.46 41.02 2.71
C GLU A 273 -1.73 39.53 2.97
N VAL A 274 -2.84 38.99 2.43
CA VAL A 274 -3.19 37.57 2.56
C VAL A 274 -2.13 36.69 1.90
N GLY A 275 -1.55 37.14 0.78
CA GLY A 275 -0.45 36.47 0.09
C GLY A 275 0.81 36.36 0.95
N ALA A 276 1.22 37.46 1.58
CA ALA A 276 2.38 37.49 2.49
C ALA A 276 2.17 36.56 3.68
N ARG A 277 1.00 36.64 4.34
CA ARG A 277 0.65 35.77 5.47
C ARG A 277 0.61 34.29 5.07
N LEU A 278 0.09 33.96 3.89
CA LEU A 278 0.07 32.59 3.36
C LEU A 278 1.49 32.07 3.10
N ALA A 279 2.38 32.91 2.57
CA ALA A 279 3.78 32.55 2.32
C ALA A 279 4.53 32.25 3.62
N ASP A 280 4.40 33.12 4.62
CA ASP A 280 4.99 32.92 5.96
C ASP A 280 4.49 31.62 6.60
N LEU A 281 3.17 31.41 6.61
CA LEU A 281 2.58 30.21 7.21
C LEU A 281 3.02 28.92 6.49
N LYS A 282 3.21 28.95 5.16
CA LYS A 282 3.78 27.82 4.40
C LYS A 282 5.24 27.56 4.78
N ALA A 283 6.05 28.60 4.92
CA ALA A 283 7.45 28.48 5.34
C ALA A 283 7.56 27.89 6.76
N GLN A 284 6.80 28.43 7.71
CA GLN A 284 6.73 27.93 9.08
C GLN A 284 6.25 26.47 9.12
N HIS A 285 5.21 26.13 8.37
CA HIS A 285 4.70 24.75 8.28
C HIS A 285 5.76 23.78 7.74
N SER A 286 6.50 24.18 6.71
CA SER A 286 7.60 23.39 6.15
C SER A 286 8.70 23.14 7.18
N LEU A 287 9.15 24.19 7.87
CA LEU A 287 10.19 24.12 8.90
C LEU A 287 9.79 23.18 10.05
N LEU A 288 8.60 23.38 10.61
CA LEU A 288 8.11 22.57 11.74
C LEU A 288 7.92 21.10 11.35
N ASN A 289 7.44 20.82 10.13
CA ASN A 289 7.35 19.45 9.64
C ASN A 289 8.72 18.79 9.54
N LYS A 290 9.75 19.53 9.10
CA LYS A 290 11.13 19.01 9.04
C LYS A 290 11.72 18.75 10.41
N GLN A 291 11.48 19.64 11.37
CA GLN A 291 11.91 19.43 12.76
C GLN A 291 11.22 18.19 13.36
N SER A 292 9.92 18.02 13.14
CA SER A 292 9.16 16.84 13.60
C SER A 292 9.64 15.55 12.93
N GLU A 293 9.94 15.59 11.62
CA GLU A 293 10.54 14.47 10.88
C GLU A 293 11.89 14.05 11.49
N ILE A 294 12.78 15.01 11.76
CA ILE A 294 14.09 14.76 12.38
C ILE A 294 13.93 14.20 13.80
N ALA A 295 13.04 14.78 14.61
CA ALA A 295 12.80 14.32 15.98
C ALA A 295 12.28 12.87 15.99
N THR A 296 11.33 12.55 15.10
CA THR A 296 10.79 11.19 14.91
C THR A 296 11.89 10.23 14.47
N LEU A 297 12.75 10.65 13.53
CA LEU A 297 13.89 9.86 13.08
C LEU A 297 14.87 9.55 14.19
N ARG A 298 15.26 10.56 14.98
CA ARG A 298 16.14 10.39 16.13
C ARG A 298 15.54 9.46 17.19
N ALA A 299 14.24 9.57 17.46
CA ALA A 299 13.56 8.65 18.36
C ALA A 299 13.57 7.21 17.82
N HIS A 300 13.28 7.03 16.54
CA HIS A 300 13.27 5.71 15.92
C HIS A 300 14.66 5.06 15.88
N VAL A 301 15.70 5.80 15.49
CA VAL A 301 17.09 5.30 15.51
C VAL A 301 17.49 4.87 16.93
N ARG A 302 17.18 5.68 17.95
CA ARG A 302 17.43 5.29 19.35
C ARG A 302 16.71 4.01 19.74
N ASN A 303 15.46 3.84 19.32
CA ASN A 303 14.70 2.61 19.59
C ASN A 303 15.30 1.39 18.88
N LEU A 304 15.74 1.53 17.62
CA LEU A 304 16.43 0.47 16.89
C LEU A 304 17.73 0.07 17.58
N LEU A 305 18.56 1.03 17.98
CA LEU A 305 19.81 0.76 18.69
C LEU A 305 19.56 0.06 20.03
N LYS A 306 18.53 0.48 20.79
CA LYS A 306 18.10 -0.21 22.02
C LYS A 306 17.64 -1.64 21.76
N ALA A 307 17.04 -1.91 20.60
CA ALA A 307 16.60 -3.24 20.19
C ALA A 307 17.73 -4.11 19.58
N GLY A 308 18.99 -3.67 19.66
CA GLY A 308 20.15 -4.41 19.18
C GLY A 308 20.52 -4.18 17.71
N ALA A 309 19.96 -3.17 17.06
CA ALA A 309 20.43 -2.77 15.73
C ALA A 309 21.87 -2.24 15.81
N THR A 310 22.67 -2.55 14.79
CA THR A 310 24.06 -2.10 14.69
C THR A 310 24.24 -1.11 13.54
N VAL A 311 25.17 -0.16 13.70
CA VAL A 311 25.58 0.75 12.63
C VAL A 311 26.61 0.03 11.76
N SER A 312 26.38 0.01 10.45
CA SER A 312 27.33 -0.61 9.51
C SER A 312 28.71 0.08 9.61
N PRO A 313 29.82 -0.66 9.82
CA PRO A 313 31.16 -0.08 9.90
C PRO A 313 31.56 0.73 8.67
N ARG A 314 31.06 0.35 7.48
CA ARG A 314 31.29 1.08 6.22
C ARG A 314 30.59 2.44 6.18
N GLN A 315 29.48 2.59 6.89
CA GLN A 315 28.77 3.87 7.01
C GLN A 315 29.53 4.78 7.98
N ALA A 316 29.95 4.24 9.12
CA ALA A 316 30.74 4.96 10.12
C ALA A 316 32.06 5.51 9.56
N ALA A 317 32.75 4.77 8.68
CA ALA A 317 33.95 5.23 8.01
C ALA A 317 33.70 6.44 7.07
N ARG A 318 32.60 6.42 6.29
CA ARG A 318 32.21 7.53 5.41
C ARG A 318 31.79 8.78 6.18
N ASP A 319 31.05 8.59 7.28
CA ASP A 319 30.61 9.71 8.13
C ASP A 319 31.81 10.36 8.83
N MET A 320 32.83 9.57 9.21
CA MET A 320 34.09 10.09 9.75
C MET A 320 34.93 10.85 8.71
N GLU A 321 34.94 10.42 7.45
CA GLU A 321 35.61 11.16 6.36
C GLU A 321 34.90 12.48 6.06
N HIS A 322 33.56 12.51 6.04
CA HIS A 322 32.81 13.73 5.74
C HIS A 322 32.96 14.80 6.83
N ASN A 323 33.02 14.40 8.10
CA ASN A 323 33.27 15.31 9.23
C ASN A 323 34.73 15.79 9.35
N ARG A 324 35.68 15.21 8.60
CA ARG A 324 37.06 15.72 8.53
C ARG A 324 37.26 16.79 7.45
N CYS A 325 36.29 16.95 6.55
CA CYS A 325 36.35 17.90 5.44
C CYS A 325 35.41 19.10 5.62
N ALA A 326 34.68 19.18 6.74
CA ALA A 326 33.78 20.28 7.11
C ALA A 326 34.30 20.97 8.37
#